data_AF-A0A364Y687-F1
#
_entry.id   AF-A0A364Y687-F1
#
_cell.length_a   1.000
_cell.length_b   1.000
_cell.length_c   1.000
_cell.angle_alpha   90.00
_cell.angle_beta   90.00
_cell.angle_gamma   90.00
#
_symmetry.space_group_name_H-M   'P 1'
#
loop_
_entity.id
_entity.type
_entity.pdbx_description
1 polymer ?
#
loop_
_entity_poly.entity_id
_entity_poly.type
_entity_poly.pdbx_seq_one_letter_code
_entity_poly.pdbx_strand_id
1 'polypeptide(L)'
;MLTRTYTPVWHKYRPAILKMMIESTTEPQSYQLSNHEFKALNPKQKGGYAFSLQVSGGKAVSGLKNSVVAQDLWEILQLSPKAIEMIATSTYEFSMDKQFKFHVNKVTAAPAENS
;
A
#
# COMPACT_ATOMS: atom_id res chain seq x y z
N MET A 1 5.99 1.80 -20.32
CA MET A 1 6.80 0.92 -19.47
C MET A 1 6.51 1.27 -18.02
N LEU A 2 6.16 0.30 -17.17
CA LEU A 2 6.12 0.48 -15.72
C LEU A 2 7.57 0.58 -15.24
N THR A 3 7.93 1.67 -14.56
CA THR A 3 9.27 1.89 -14.02
C THR A 3 9.34 1.34 -12.62
N ARG A 4 10.11 0.27 -12.39
CA ARG A 4 10.34 -0.39 -11.09
C ARG A 4 11.27 0.38 -10.18
N THR A 5 11.04 1.69 -10.04
CA THR A 5 11.94 2.63 -9.36
C THR A 5 11.93 2.42 -7.85
N TYR A 6 10.77 2.12 -7.26
CA TYR A 6 10.55 2.00 -5.82
C TYR A 6 10.48 0.54 -5.34
N THR A 7 10.47 -0.43 -6.26
CA THR A 7 10.52 -1.87 -5.96
C THR A 7 11.61 -2.25 -4.93
N PRO A 8 12.85 -1.72 -4.95
CA PRO A 8 13.86 -2.04 -3.93
C PRO A 8 13.47 -1.61 -2.51
N VAL A 9 12.91 -0.40 -2.37
CA VAL A 9 12.44 0.13 -1.08
C VAL A 9 11.25 -0.69 -0.58
N TRP A 10 10.29 -1.01 -1.47
CA TRP A 10 9.15 -1.82 -1.08
C TRP A 10 9.54 -3.26 -0.71
N HIS A 11 10.54 -3.84 -1.39
CA HIS A 11 11.10 -5.12 -1.00
C HIS A 11 11.68 -5.09 0.41
N LYS A 12 12.43 -4.05 0.77
CA LYS A 12 12.99 -3.88 2.13
C LYS A 12 11.89 -3.88 3.20
N TYR A 13 10.76 -3.22 2.93
CA TYR A 13 9.65 -3.10 3.88
C TYR A 13 8.63 -4.25 3.81
N ARG A 14 8.79 -5.21 2.91
CA ARG A 14 7.83 -6.31 2.70
C ARG A 14 7.41 -7.02 4.00
N PRO A 15 8.33 -7.40 4.93
CA PRO A 15 7.92 -8.03 6.19
C PRO A 15 7.02 -7.13 7.04
N ALA A 16 7.34 -5.83 7.12
CA ALA A 16 6.55 -4.86 7.87
C ALA A 16 5.18 -4.64 7.23
N ILE A 17 5.10 -4.50 5.90
CA ILE A 17 3.83 -4.35 5.17
C ILE A 17 2.92 -5.57 5.42
N LEU A 18 3.47 -6.79 5.35
CA LEU A 18 2.69 -7.99 5.61
C LEU A 18 2.20 -8.05 7.06
N LYS A 19 3.06 -7.70 8.02
CA LYS A 19 2.68 -7.60 9.44
C LYS A 19 1.55 -6.57 9.63
N MET A 20 1.67 -5.39 9.03
CA MET A 20 0.62 -4.35 9.07
C MET A 20 -0.69 -4.84 8.46
N MET A 21 -0.66 -5.61 7.36
CA MET A 21 -1.89 -6.20 6.81
C MET A 21 -2.56 -7.14 7.82
N ILE A 22 -1.79 -7.98 8.51
CA ILE A 22 -2.31 -8.93 9.52
C ILE A 22 -2.91 -8.16 10.70
N GLU A 23 -2.19 -7.18 11.23
CA GLU A 23 -2.64 -6.37 12.37
C GLU A 23 -3.82 -5.44 11.99
N SER A 24 -3.91 -5.03 10.71
CA SER A 24 -5.04 -4.24 10.19
C SER A 24 -6.37 -4.97 10.16
N THR A 25 -6.37 -6.28 10.43
CA THR A 25 -7.62 -7.03 10.64
C THR A 25 -8.32 -6.63 11.94
N THR A 26 -7.58 -6.10 12.91
CA THR A 26 -8.09 -5.63 14.20
C THR A 26 -8.23 -4.11 14.24
N GLU A 27 -7.20 -3.37 13.82
CA GLU A 27 -7.17 -1.91 13.88
C GLU A 27 -6.30 -1.29 12.76
N PRO A 28 -6.62 -0.10 12.24
CA PRO A 28 -5.81 0.54 11.21
C PRO A 28 -4.34 0.69 11.60
N GLN A 29 -3.44 0.28 10.71
CA GLN A 29 -2.00 0.28 10.96
C GLN A 29 -1.33 1.46 10.27
N SER A 30 -0.29 2.00 10.90
CA SER A 30 0.56 3.01 10.26
C SER A 30 2.03 2.85 10.60
N TYR A 31 2.89 3.23 9.66
CA TYR A 31 4.34 3.15 9.80
C TYR A 31 5.01 4.38 9.18
N GLN A 32 5.96 4.98 9.90
CA GLN A 32 6.73 6.12 9.41
C GLN A 32 7.87 5.63 8.51
N LEU A 33 7.76 5.85 7.20
CA LEU A 33 8.81 5.50 6.26
C LEU A 33 9.90 6.59 6.22
N SER A 34 11.11 6.17 5.84
CA SER A 34 12.22 7.10 5.62
C SER A 34 12.05 7.83 4.28
N ASN A 35 11.76 9.12 4.33
CA ASN A 35 11.65 9.95 3.13
C ASN A 35 12.94 9.97 2.28
N HIS A 36 14.11 9.81 2.93
CA HIS A 36 15.40 9.80 2.27
C HIS A 36 15.54 8.61 1.32
N GLU A 37 15.00 7.43 1.67
CA GLU A 37 15.10 6.25 0.82
C GLU A 37 14.31 6.41 -0.49
N PHE A 38 13.15 7.07 -0.44
CA PHE A 38 12.35 7.37 -1.64
C PHE A 38 12.97 8.50 -2.48
N LYS A 39 13.48 9.55 -1.82
CA LYS A 39 14.12 10.68 -2.51
C LYS A 39 15.45 10.29 -3.15
N ALA A 40 16.18 9.33 -2.58
CA ALA A 40 17.42 8.82 -3.16
C ALA A 40 17.19 8.11 -4.50
N LEU A 41 16.05 7.42 -4.67
CA LEU A 41 15.69 6.71 -5.90
C LEU A 41 15.21 7.65 -7.00
N ASN A 42 14.37 8.62 -6.65
CA ASN A 42 13.95 9.66 -7.57
C ASN A 42 13.57 10.94 -6.81
N PRO A 43 14.46 11.94 -6.73
CA PRO A 43 14.22 13.16 -5.95
C PRO A 43 13.21 14.12 -6.59
N LYS A 44 12.95 13.97 -7.90
CA LYS A 44 12.03 14.83 -8.68
C LYS A 44 10.82 14.03 -9.17
N GLN A 45 10.31 13.12 -8.33
CA GLN A 45 9.14 12.30 -8.66
C GLN A 45 7.93 13.17 -9.03
N LYS A 46 7.55 13.11 -10.30
CA LYS A 46 6.35 13.79 -10.81
C LYS A 46 5.10 13.16 -10.18
N GLY A 47 4.18 14.00 -9.69
CA GLY A 47 3.00 13.56 -8.94
C GLY A 47 3.24 13.38 -7.44
N GLY A 48 4.48 13.53 -6.96
CA GLY A 48 4.84 13.33 -5.56
C GLY A 48 4.88 11.85 -5.17
N TYR A 49 5.03 11.60 -3.87
CA TYR A 49 5.10 10.24 -3.32
C TYR A 49 3.79 9.79 -2.67
N ALA A 50 2.88 10.73 -2.39
CA ALA A 50 1.62 10.41 -1.76
C ALA A 50 0.70 9.63 -2.71
N PHE A 51 -0.04 8.67 -2.17
CA PHE A 51 -1.01 7.88 -2.94
C PHE A 51 -2.09 7.30 -2.01
N SER A 52 -3.20 6.89 -2.59
CA SER A 52 -4.13 5.91 -2.01
C SER A 52 -4.39 4.83 -3.06
N LEU A 53 -4.36 3.58 -2.64
CA LEU A 53 -4.53 2.36 -3.43
C LEU A 53 -5.55 1.48 -2.72
N GLN A 54 -6.71 1.29 -3.35
CA GLN A 54 -7.71 0.34 -2.89
C GLN A 54 -7.59 -0.97 -3.67
N VAL A 55 -7.58 -2.09 -2.95
CA VAL A 55 -7.53 -3.43 -3.53
C VAL A 55 -8.67 -4.26 -2.98
N SER A 56 -9.30 -5.07 -3.85
CA SER A 56 -10.42 -5.93 -3.48
C SER A 56 -10.52 -7.08 -4.49
N GLY A 57 -10.92 -8.27 -4.01
CA GLY A 57 -11.13 -9.44 -4.87
C GLY A 57 -9.89 -9.83 -5.67
N GLY A 58 -8.70 -9.68 -5.08
CA GLY A 58 -7.43 -9.98 -5.73
C GLY A 58 -6.95 -8.97 -6.77
N LYS A 59 -7.62 -7.82 -6.93
CA LYS A 59 -7.28 -6.81 -7.95
C LYS A 59 -7.19 -5.41 -7.33
N ALA A 60 -6.41 -4.54 -7.97
CA ALA A 60 -6.44 -3.12 -7.68
C ALA A 60 -7.71 -2.48 -8.26
N VAL A 61 -8.49 -1.84 -7.40
CA VAL A 61 -9.75 -1.17 -7.75
C VAL A 61 -9.48 0.27 -8.17
N SER A 62 -8.55 0.95 -7.50
CA SER A 62 -8.24 2.36 -7.73
C SER A 62 -6.79 2.67 -7.32
N GLY A 63 -6.29 3.88 -7.65
CA GLY A 63 -5.01 4.37 -7.13
C GLY A 63 -3.76 4.09 -7.97
N LEU A 64 -3.82 3.17 -8.94
CA LEU A 64 -2.66 2.81 -9.75
C LEU A 64 -2.31 3.81 -10.87
N LYS A 65 -3.31 4.45 -11.50
CA LYS A 65 -3.10 5.13 -12.80
C LYS A 65 -2.09 6.27 -12.78
N ASN A 66 -1.90 6.94 -11.64
CA ASN A 66 -1.12 8.18 -11.54
C ASN A 66 0.00 8.13 -10.50
N SER A 67 0.33 6.95 -9.96
CA SER A 67 1.38 6.80 -8.95
C SER A 67 2.26 5.60 -9.24
N VAL A 68 3.47 5.88 -9.72
CA VAL A 68 4.53 4.86 -9.88
C VAL A 68 4.87 4.22 -8.53
N VAL A 69 4.81 5.01 -7.45
CA VAL A 69 5.03 4.53 -6.08
C VAL A 69 3.99 3.47 -5.69
N ALA A 70 2.72 3.69 -6.02
CA ALA A 70 1.64 2.73 -5.77
C ALA A 70 1.69 1.51 -6.71
N GLN A 71 2.08 1.71 -7.97
CA GLN A 71 2.28 0.63 -8.94
C GLN A 71 3.34 -0.36 -8.45
N ASP A 72 4.50 0.14 -8.01
CA ASP A 72 5.56 -0.72 -7.50
C ASP A 72 5.18 -1.41 -6.19
N LEU A 73 4.41 -0.76 -5.31
CA LEU A 73 3.86 -1.39 -4.11
C LEU A 73 2.95 -2.58 -4.50
N TRP A 74 2.05 -2.36 -5.47
CA TRP A 74 1.16 -3.41 -5.96
C TRP A 74 1.95 -4.61 -6.50
N GLU A 75 3.01 -4.38 -7.28
CA GLU A 75 3.89 -5.47 -7.74
C GLU A 75 4.46 -6.27 -6.56
N ILE A 76 4.92 -5.61 -5.49
CA ILE A 76 5.44 -6.30 -4.30
C ILE A 76 4.37 -7.11 -3.57
N LEU A 77 3.14 -6.60 -3.46
CA LEU A 77 2.03 -7.32 -2.84
C LEU A 77 1.72 -8.61 -3.62
N GLN A 78 1.79 -8.57 -4.95
CA GLN A 78 1.59 -9.74 -5.82
C GLN A 78 2.69 -10.82 -5.71
N LEU A 79 3.83 -10.51 -5.09
CA LEU A 79 4.89 -11.48 -4.82
C LEU A 79 4.72 -12.24 -3.49
N SER A 80 3.69 -11.90 -2.71
CA SER A 80 3.44 -12.49 -1.39
C SER A 80 2.19 -13.36 -1.41
N PRO A 81 2.32 -14.70 -1.32
CA PRO A 81 1.17 -15.59 -1.28
C PRO A 81 0.18 -15.23 -0.18
N LYS A 82 0.68 -14.83 1.00
CA LYS A 82 -0.17 -14.42 2.11
C LYS A 82 -0.91 -13.11 1.84
N ALA A 83 -0.25 -12.13 1.22
CA ALA A 83 -0.92 -10.87 0.86
C ALA A 83 -2.00 -11.11 -0.20
N ILE A 84 -1.72 -11.96 -1.19
CA ILE A 84 -2.68 -12.36 -2.23
C ILE A 84 -3.92 -13.01 -1.59
N GLU A 85 -3.74 -13.98 -0.69
CA GLU A 85 -4.83 -14.64 0.04
C GLU A 85 -5.71 -13.63 0.81
N MET A 86 -5.06 -12.68 1.51
CA MET A 86 -5.78 -11.66 2.28
C MET A 86 -6.55 -10.70 1.37
N ILE A 87 -5.97 -10.24 0.27
CA ILE A 87 -6.62 -9.32 -0.69
C ILE A 87 -7.73 -10.04 -1.49
N ALA A 88 -7.63 -11.35 -1.67
CA ALA A 88 -8.70 -12.14 -2.29
C ALA A 88 -9.95 -12.23 -1.40
N THR A 89 -9.77 -12.23 -0.08
CA THR A 89 -10.84 -12.44 0.91
C THR A 89 -11.35 -11.16 1.57
N SER A 90 -10.68 -10.03 1.34
CA SER A 90 -11.01 -8.75 2.00
C SER A 90 -10.56 -7.55 1.17
N THR A 91 -11.22 -6.42 1.39
CA THR A 91 -10.82 -5.14 0.81
C THR A 91 -9.79 -4.46 1.71
N TYR A 92 -8.69 -3.99 1.12
CA TYR A 92 -7.68 -3.20 1.81
C TYR A 92 -7.51 -1.84 1.14
N GLU A 93 -7.22 -0.84 1.95
CA GLU A 93 -6.71 0.46 1.52
C GLU A 93 -5.27 0.63 2.00
N PHE A 94 -4.40 0.94 1.04
CA PHE A 94 -3.01 1.29 1.27
C PHE A 94 -2.82 2.75 0.89
N SER A 95 -2.27 3.57 1.78
CA SER A 95 -1.98 4.96 1.44
C SER A 95 -0.66 5.42 2.01
N MET A 96 -0.07 6.43 1.36
CA MET A 96 1.07 7.15 1.89
C MET A 96 0.78 8.63 1.79
N ASP A 97 1.00 9.36 2.87
CA ASP A 97 0.80 10.81 2.89
C ASP A 97 2.06 11.58 2.45
N LYS A 98 1.98 12.92 2.47
CA LYS A 98 3.11 13.80 2.11
C LYS A 98 4.25 13.78 3.14
N GLN A 99 4.01 13.25 4.33
CA GLN A 99 4.97 13.09 5.42
C GLN A 99 5.60 11.69 5.43
N PHE A 100 5.32 10.86 4.41
CA PHE A 100 5.80 9.48 4.29
C PHE A 100 5.26 8.56 5.40
N LYS A 101 4.13 8.91 6.00
CA LYS A 101 3.39 7.98 6.85
C LYS A 101 2.61 7.03 5.95
N PHE A 102 2.94 5.75 6.04
CA PHE A 102 2.27 4.68 5.32
C PHE A 102 1.16 4.10 6.18
N HIS A 103 0.00 3.88 5.58
CA HIS A 103 -1.19 3.40 6.24
C HIS A 103 -1.68 2.13 5.55
N VAL A 104 -2.13 1.18 6.36
CA VAL A 104 -2.81 -0.04 5.92
C VAL A 104 -4.09 -0.17 6.71
N ASN A 105 -5.22 -0.18 6.00
CA ASN A 105 -6.53 -0.36 6.61
C ASN A 105 -7.26 -1.50 5.91
N LYS A 106 -7.84 -2.41 6.69
CA LYS A 106 -8.82 -3.36 6.17
C LYS A 106 -10.17 -2.67 6.15
N VAL A 107 -10.77 -2.53 4.97
CA VAL A 107 -12.11 -1.95 4.86
C VAL A 107 -13.11 -2.98 5.37
N THR A 108 -13.57 -2.81 6.60
CA THR A 108 -14.77 -3.48 7.09
C THR A 108 -15.98 -2.78 6.46
N ALA A 109 -16.92 -3.54 5.92
CA ALA A 109 -18.25 -2.98 5.68
C ALA A 109 -18.71 -2.42 7.03
N ALA A 110 -19.07 -1.13 7.08
CA ALA A 110 -19.60 -0.52 8.29
C ALA A 110 -20.71 -1.42 8.86
N PRO A 111 -20.81 -1.61 10.19
CA PRO A 111 -22.04 -2.11 10.75
C PRO A 111 -23.13 -1.12 10.32
N ALA A 112 -24.21 -1.62 9.73
CA ALA A 112 -25.42 -0.82 9.62
C ALA A 112 -25.77 -0.35 11.04
N GLU A 113 -25.56 0.93 11.33
CA GLU A 113 -26.13 1.58 12.50
C GLU A 113 -27.65 1.52 12.32
N ASN A 114 -28.28 0.55 12.97
CA ASN A 114 -29.71 0.60 13.26
C ASN A 114 -29.93 1.78 14.21
N SER A 115 -30.69 2.78 13.76
CA SER A 115 -31.56 3.61 14.61
C SER A 115 -32.70 4.15 13.76
#